data_AF-A0A2G5SI85-F1
#
_entry.id   AF-A0A2G5SI85-F1
#
_cell.length_a   1.000
_cell.length_b   1.000
_cell.length_c   1.000
_cell.angle_alpha   90.00
_cell.angle_beta   90.00
_cell.angle_gamma   90.00
#
_symmetry.space_group_name_H-M   'P 1'
#
loop_
_entity.id
_entity.type
_entity.pdbx_description
1 polymer ?
#
loop_
_entity_poly.entity_id
_entity_poly.type
_entity_poly.pdbx_seq_one_letter_code
_entity_poly.pdbx_strand_id
1 'polypeptide(L)'
;MSSEILKENHHYLKACILYEVLQKKPIFDSYQNFCDTVGQDAINFPDFEFWFYRFYHGNRDFGYDRSADPEPKTIVDLPFESMTTIVGYLNPVERTRLRSLNHAIKDVSDSFPTFLEKIEILVSDSRMSWKLNNKHFWCHKEGLVCSLNKPNCPVEKSEKCHIKKGLEHLASVLKLSNILVKHFSVELYGEILNRDDLLPVPFNGINVQQWKIVSNFEKLESCELTVRSLWNRFRAGAFAEALGEEIPVGPRRRIIHHRYQVRGSNKCLVFKVVDEVFRCRIRIVRVR
;
A
#
# COMPACT_ATOMS: atom_id res chain seq x y z
N MET A 1 0.40 -42.27 -7.73
CA MET A 1 0.55 -42.52 -6.28
C MET A 1 -0.06 -41.33 -5.55
N SER A 2 -0.84 -41.57 -4.50
CA SER A 2 -1.43 -40.48 -3.71
C SER A 2 -0.33 -39.72 -2.96
N SER A 3 -0.40 -38.39 -2.90
CA SER A 3 0.50 -37.53 -2.12
C SER A 3 0.49 -37.88 -0.63
N GLU A 4 -0.60 -38.49 -0.13
CA GLU A 4 -0.75 -38.89 1.27
C GLU A 4 0.34 -39.88 1.73
N ILE A 5 0.77 -40.80 0.85
CA ILE A 5 1.86 -41.76 1.16
C ILE A 5 3.20 -41.03 1.39
N LEU A 6 3.41 -39.90 0.70
CA LEU A 6 4.62 -39.10 0.85
C LEU A 6 4.65 -38.35 2.18
N LYS A 7 3.47 -37.96 2.70
CA LYS A 7 3.34 -37.21 3.96
C LYS A 7 3.56 -38.08 5.20
N GLU A 8 3.07 -39.33 5.18
CA GLU A 8 3.13 -40.23 6.34
C GLU A 8 4.56 -40.72 6.65
N ASN A 9 5.45 -40.71 5.67
CA ASN A 9 6.80 -41.24 5.82
C ASN A 9 7.86 -40.13 5.82
N HIS A 10 8.49 -39.94 6.99
CA HIS A 10 9.53 -38.93 7.20
C HIS A 10 10.75 -39.09 6.26
N HIS A 11 11.07 -40.31 5.81
CA HIS A 11 12.13 -40.53 4.82
C HIS A 11 11.73 -40.06 3.42
N TYR A 12 10.46 -40.25 3.01
CA TYR A 12 9.99 -39.78 1.71
C TYR A 12 9.93 -38.26 1.66
N LEU A 13 9.48 -37.59 2.73
CA LEU A 13 9.56 -36.13 2.85
C LEU A 13 11.00 -35.64 2.65
N LYS A 14 11.97 -36.22 3.37
CA LYS A 14 13.40 -35.86 3.25
C LYS A 14 13.96 -36.14 1.85
N ALA A 15 13.55 -37.22 1.19
CA ALA A 15 13.93 -37.49 -0.19
C ALA A 15 13.40 -36.42 -1.15
N CYS A 16 12.16 -35.97 -0.97
CA CYS A 16 11.57 -34.87 -1.74
C CYS A 16 12.31 -33.54 -1.49
N ILE A 17 12.71 -33.24 -0.25
CA ILE A 17 13.51 -32.04 0.06
C ILE A 17 14.90 -32.14 -0.58
N LEU A 18 15.55 -33.31 -0.51
CA LEU A 18 16.83 -33.53 -1.21
C LEU A 18 16.70 -33.34 -2.72
N TYR A 19 15.60 -33.81 -3.31
CA TYR A 19 15.31 -33.57 -4.73
C TYR A 19 15.25 -32.08 -5.04
N GLU A 20 14.54 -31.28 -4.23
CA GLU A 20 14.50 -29.82 -4.37
C GLU A 20 15.89 -29.16 -4.30
N VAL A 21 16.73 -29.59 -3.35
CA VAL A 21 18.13 -29.11 -3.24
C VAL A 21 18.93 -29.40 -4.50
N LEU A 22 18.76 -30.60 -5.10
CA LEU A 22 19.46 -30.98 -6.33
C LEU A 22 19.03 -30.15 -7.53
N GLN A 23 17.84 -29.54 -7.52
CA GLN A 23 17.39 -28.61 -8.55
C GLN A 23 18.13 -27.26 -8.51
N LYS A 24 18.88 -26.98 -7.42
CA LYS A 24 19.66 -25.74 -7.23
C LYS A 24 18.82 -24.46 -7.37
N LYS A 25 17.53 -24.55 -7.03
CA LYS A 25 16.65 -23.39 -6.95
C LYS A 25 16.83 -22.66 -5.62
N PRO A 26 16.51 -21.36 -5.55
CA PRO A 26 16.40 -20.65 -4.27
C PRO A 26 15.42 -21.37 -3.33
N ILE A 27 15.73 -21.35 -2.03
CA ILE A 27 14.99 -22.11 -1.01
C ILE A 27 13.48 -21.83 -1.00
N PHE A 28 13.06 -20.57 -1.20
CA PHE A 28 11.64 -20.21 -1.23
C PHE A 28 10.92 -20.82 -2.43
N ASP A 29 11.53 -20.80 -3.60
CA ASP A 29 10.97 -21.42 -4.80
C ASP A 29 10.89 -22.94 -4.62
N SER A 30 11.90 -23.53 -4.00
CA SER A 30 11.91 -24.95 -3.65
C SER A 30 10.83 -25.33 -2.64
N TYR A 31 10.62 -24.53 -1.60
CA TYR A 31 9.55 -24.77 -0.63
C TYR A 31 8.18 -24.67 -1.28
N GLN A 32 7.97 -23.68 -2.15
CA GLN A 32 6.70 -23.52 -2.86
C GLN A 32 6.43 -24.71 -3.80
N ASN A 33 7.42 -25.13 -4.60
CA ASN A 33 7.30 -26.32 -5.45
C ASN A 33 7.02 -27.59 -4.62
N PHE A 34 7.71 -27.73 -3.49
CA PHE A 34 7.51 -28.85 -2.57
C PHE A 34 6.07 -28.87 -2.05
N CYS A 35 5.57 -27.74 -1.55
CA CYS A 35 4.20 -27.65 -1.04
C CYS A 35 3.14 -27.90 -2.12
N ASP A 36 3.34 -27.38 -3.34
CA ASP A 36 2.45 -27.61 -4.47
C ASP A 36 2.40 -29.09 -4.89
N THR A 37 3.50 -29.83 -4.69
CA THR A 37 3.64 -31.24 -5.09
C THR A 37 3.25 -32.23 -3.99
N VAL A 38 3.70 -31.99 -2.76
CA VAL A 38 3.59 -32.91 -1.61
C VAL A 38 2.41 -32.56 -0.71
N GLY A 39 2.06 -31.27 -0.64
CA GLY A 39 0.96 -30.74 0.17
C GLY A 39 1.41 -29.61 1.11
N GLN A 40 0.50 -28.65 1.34
CA GLN A 40 0.77 -27.46 2.16
C GLN A 40 0.96 -27.77 3.65
N ASP A 41 0.40 -28.89 4.11
CA ASP A 41 0.39 -29.39 5.48
C ASP A 41 1.50 -30.41 5.77
N ALA A 42 2.33 -30.75 4.76
CA ALA A 42 3.32 -31.81 4.87
C ALA A 42 4.49 -31.47 5.81
N ILE A 43 4.97 -30.21 5.77
CA ILE A 43 6.05 -29.70 6.62
C ILE A 43 5.98 -28.17 6.70
N ASN A 44 6.27 -27.61 7.87
CA ASN A 44 6.38 -26.16 8.01
C ASN A 44 7.71 -25.65 7.40
N PHE A 45 7.78 -24.35 7.13
CA PHE A 45 8.96 -23.76 6.50
C PHE A 45 10.25 -23.88 7.35
N PRO A 46 10.26 -23.62 8.68
CA PRO A 46 11.47 -23.80 9.49
C PRO A 46 12.05 -25.22 9.43
N ASP A 47 11.19 -26.24 9.46
CA ASP A 47 11.62 -27.63 9.38
C ASP A 47 12.14 -27.98 8.00
N PHE A 48 11.48 -27.48 6.95
CA PHE A 48 11.96 -27.60 5.58
C PHE A 48 13.33 -26.94 5.40
N GLU A 49 13.49 -25.70 5.90
CA GLU A 49 14.72 -24.91 5.78
C GLU A 49 15.91 -25.61 6.43
N PHE A 50 15.71 -26.16 7.63
CA PHE A 50 16.71 -26.97 8.30
C PHE A 50 17.20 -28.13 7.41
N TRP A 51 16.28 -28.96 6.90
CA TRP A 51 16.66 -30.11 6.07
C TRP A 51 17.25 -29.69 4.73
N PHE A 52 16.71 -28.63 4.12
CA PHE A 52 17.18 -28.07 2.87
C PHE A 52 18.66 -27.66 2.98
N TYR A 53 19.02 -26.82 3.96
CA TYR A 53 20.41 -26.38 4.11
C TYR A 53 21.34 -27.53 4.54
N ARG A 54 20.86 -28.45 5.38
CA ARG A 54 21.64 -29.64 5.76
C ARG A 54 22.01 -30.49 4.54
N PHE A 55 21.05 -30.77 3.66
CA PHE A 55 21.28 -31.49 2.41
C PHE A 55 22.09 -30.67 1.40
N TYR A 56 21.87 -29.35 1.34
CA TYR A 56 22.64 -28.43 0.50
C TYR A 56 24.13 -28.46 0.84
N HIS A 57 24.48 -28.56 2.13
CA HIS A 57 25.86 -28.72 2.61
C HIS A 57 26.40 -30.16 2.52
N GLY A 58 25.64 -31.09 1.94
CA GLY A 58 26.09 -32.46 1.65
C GLY A 58 25.87 -33.47 2.79
N ASN A 59 25.29 -33.06 3.93
CA ASN A 59 24.98 -33.99 5.01
C ASN A 59 23.67 -34.73 4.71
N ARG A 60 23.76 -35.99 4.28
CA ARG A 60 22.61 -36.81 3.84
C ARG A 60 22.13 -37.82 4.87
N ASP A 61 22.34 -37.55 6.16
CA ASP A 61 21.77 -38.37 7.22
C ASP A 61 20.27 -38.07 7.38
N PHE A 62 19.44 -38.99 6.90
CA PHE A 62 17.97 -38.91 6.97
C PHE A 62 17.44 -39.30 8.35
N GLY A 63 18.25 -39.94 9.20
CA GLY A 63 17.88 -40.39 10.53
C GLY A 63 18.22 -39.40 11.64
N TYR A 64 18.82 -38.26 11.31
CA TYR A 64 19.29 -37.32 12.32
C TYR A 64 18.20 -36.84 13.26
N ASP A 65 18.49 -36.96 14.55
CA ASP A 65 17.65 -36.49 15.64
C ASP A 65 17.90 -35.01 15.88
N ARG A 66 16.83 -34.22 15.69
CA ARG A 66 16.84 -32.77 15.84
C ARG A 66 16.48 -32.31 17.26
N SER A 67 16.23 -33.23 18.18
CA SER A 67 15.83 -32.94 19.56
C SER A 67 16.90 -32.17 20.35
N ALA A 68 18.17 -32.33 19.97
CA ALA A 68 19.30 -31.65 20.59
C ALA A 68 19.62 -30.28 19.98
N ASP A 69 19.04 -29.94 18.83
CA ASP A 69 19.28 -28.65 18.19
C ASP A 69 18.52 -27.53 18.93
N PRO A 70 19.07 -26.30 18.98
CA PRO A 70 18.35 -25.16 19.52
C PRO A 70 17.02 -24.95 18.78
N GLU A 71 15.97 -24.60 19.52
CA GLU A 71 14.70 -24.25 18.89
C GLU A 71 14.88 -23.06 17.92
N PRO A 72 14.24 -23.09 16.74
CA PRO A 72 14.29 -21.99 15.79
C PRO A 72 13.82 -20.69 16.44
N LYS A 73 14.71 -19.70 16.47
CA LYS A 73 14.36 -18.37 16.94
C LYS A 73 13.45 -17.68 15.93
N THR A 74 12.44 -17.02 16.44
CA THR A 74 11.50 -16.22 15.67
C THR A 74 11.91 -14.75 15.70
N ILE A 75 11.21 -13.92 14.93
CA ILE A 75 11.41 -12.46 14.91
C ILE A 75 11.23 -11.82 16.30
N VAL A 76 10.46 -12.43 17.21
CA VAL A 76 10.25 -11.88 18.56
C VAL A 76 11.38 -12.19 19.53
N ASP A 77 12.24 -13.16 19.19
CA ASP A 77 13.41 -13.52 19.98
C ASP A 77 14.63 -12.65 19.64
N LEU A 78 14.50 -11.77 18.64
CA LEU A 78 15.54 -10.81 18.28
C LEU A 78 15.70 -9.75 19.38
N PRO A 79 16.94 -9.39 19.74
CA PRO A 79 17.18 -8.25 20.62
C PRO A 79 16.58 -6.96 20.05
N PHE A 80 16.13 -6.08 20.95
CA PHE A 80 15.50 -4.82 20.59
C PHE A 80 16.35 -3.97 19.63
N GLU A 81 17.67 -3.92 19.83
CA GLU A 81 18.61 -3.18 18.97
C GLU A 81 18.64 -3.72 17.52
N SER A 82 18.65 -5.04 17.36
CA SER A 82 18.59 -5.68 16.04
C SER A 82 17.26 -5.40 15.34
N MET A 83 16.15 -5.48 16.07
CA MET A 83 14.82 -5.19 15.53
C MET A 83 14.70 -3.72 15.10
N THR A 84 15.20 -2.80 15.93
CA THR A 84 15.27 -1.36 15.63
C THR A 84 16.08 -1.10 14.37
N THR A 85 17.23 -1.78 14.23
CA THR A 85 18.07 -1.70 13.03
C THR A 85 17.35 -2.17 11.77
N ILE A 86 16.67 -3.34 11.82
CA ILE A 86 15.90 -3.88 10.70
C ILE A 86 14.81 -2.90 10.27
N VAL A 87 14.00 -2.41 11.23
CA VAL A 87 12.91 -1.45 10.95
C VAL A 87 13.45 -0.14 10.35
N GLY A 88 14.63 0.30 10.78
CA GLY A 88 15.32 1.46 10.24
C GLY A 88 15.63 1.36 8.74
N TYR A 89 16.00 0.17 8.25
CA TYR A 89 16.27 -0.07 6.82
C TYR A 89 15.02 -0.19 5.96
N LEU A 90 13.87 -0.50 6.55
CA LEU A 90 12.62 -0.64 5.82
C LEU A 90 12.04 0.73 5.46
N ASN A 91 11.44 0.83 4.27
CA ASN A 91 10.63 2.00 3.92
C ASN A 91 9.22 1.92 4.55
N PRO A 92 8.45 3.03 4.53
CA PRO A 92 7.15 3.09 5.19
C PRO A 92 6.18 1.95 4.82
N VAL A 93 6.18 1.53 3.55
CA VAL A 93 5.26 0.47 3.09
C VAL A 93 5.66 -0.88 3.66
N GLU A 94 6.94 -1.22 3.65
CA GLU A 94 7.42 -2.48 4.24
C GLU A 94 7.18 -2.53 5.76
N ARG A 95 7.36 -1.40 6.45
CA ARG A 95 7.08 -1.29 7.89
C ARG A 95 5.63 -1.59 8.23
N THR A 96 4.66 -1.32 7.35
CA THR A 96 3.25 -1.65 7.63
C THR A 96 3.02 -3.14 7.87
N ARG A 97 3.80 -4.00 7.20
CA ARG A 97 3.71 -5.46 7.39
C ARG A 97 4.24 -5.83 8.76
N LEU A 98 5.46 -5.38 9.10
CA LEU A 98 6.04 -5.62 10.42
C LEU A 98 5.11 -5.13 11.54
N ARG A 99 4.57 -3.91 11.39
CA ARG A 99 3.65 -3.30 12.35
C ARG A 99 2.42 -4.17 12.66
N SER A 100 2.00 -5.04 11.74
CA SER A 100 0.82 -5.90 11.91
C SER A 100 1.09 -7.23 12.62
N LEU A 101 2.36 -7.57 12.88
CA LEU A 101 2.72 -8.89 13.41
C LEU A 101 2.41 -9.04 14.90
N ASN A 102 2.83 -8.10 15.75
CA ASN A 102 2.54 -8.07 17.19
C ASN A 102 2.76 -6.68 17.80
N HIS A 103 2.40 -6.52 19.09
CA HIS A 103 2.50 -5.24 19.81
C HIS A 103 3.94 -4.70 19.93
N ALA A 104 4.94 -5.54 20.20
CA ALA A 104 6.33 -5.08 20.35
C ALA A 104 6.91 -4.57 19.02
N ILE A 105 6.72 -5.32 17.93
CA ILE A 105 7.16 -4.92 16.58
C ILE A 105 6.39 -3.69 16.12
N LYS A 106 5.11 -3.58 16.46
CA LYS A 106 4.31 -2.39 16.23
C LYS A 106 4.93 -1.18 16.92
N ASP A 107 5.25 -1.26 18.20
CA ASP A 107 5.79 -0.12 18.96
C ASP A 107 7.16 0.31 18.42
N VAL A 108 8.03 -0.64 18.06
CA VAL A 108 9.29 -0.34 17.36
C VAL A 108 8.99 0.34 16.02
N SER A 109 8.09 -0.21 15.20
CA SER A 109 7.72 0.39 13.90
C SER A 109 7.18 1.81 14.03
N ASP A 110 6.43 2.08 15.09
CA ASP A 110 5.74 3.34 15.35
C ASP A 110 6.68 4.42 15.90
N SER A 111 7.81 4.00 16.50
CA SER A 111 8.86 4.89 16.98
C SER A 111 9.61 5.61 15.85
N PHE A 112 9.59 5.05 14.63
CA PHE A 112 10.23 5.66 13.47
C PHE A 112 9.28 6.62 12.74
N PRO A 113 9.70 7.87 12.46
CA PRO A 113 8.89 8.77 11.66
C PRO A 113 8.72 8.23 10.23
N THR A 114 7.51 8.40 9.70
CA THR A 114 7.20 8.04 8.32
C THR A 114 7.30 9.30 7.45
N PHE A 115 8.42 9.46 6.75
CA PHE A 115 8.60 10.56 5.81
C PHE A 115 8.14 10.16 4.40
N LEU A 116 7.08 10.80 3.93
CA LEU A 116 6.57 10.68 2.57
C LEU A 116 6.74 12.04 1.88
N GLU A 117 7.84 12.19 1.14
CA GLU A 117 8.08 13.40 0.36
C GLU A 117 6.91 13.65 -0.59
N LYS A 118 6.45 12.60 -1.26
CA LYS A 118 5.38 12.70 -2.25
C LYS A 118 4.43 11.50 -2.17
N ILE A 119 3.14 11.82 -2.12
CA ILE A 119 2.06 10.87 -2.37
C ILE A 119 1.37 11.30 -3.65
N GLU A 120 1.35 10.44 -4.65
CA GLU A 120 0.64 10.69 -5.90
C GLU A 120 -0.39 9.60 -6.11
N ILE A 121 -1.65 9.96 -6.33
CA ILE A 121 -2.74 9.01 -6.56
C ILE A 121 -3.33 9.35 -7.92
N LEU A 122 -3.50 8.34 -8.76
CA LEU A 122 -4.17 8.42 -10.05
C LEU A 122 -5.31 7.42 -10.05
N VAL A 123 -6.51 7.88 -10.35
CA VAL A 123 -7.72 7.05 -10.41
C VAL A 123 -8.32 7.17 -11.79
N SER A 124 -8.80 6.05 -12.31
CA SER A 124 -9.54 5.91 -13.56
C SER A 124 -10.63 4.86 -13.39
N ASP A 125 -11.49 4.73 -14.40
CA ASP A 125 -12.57 3.74 -14.49
C ASP A 125 -12.10 2.28 -14.39
N SER A 126 -10.87 2.01 -14.84
CA SER A 126 -10.30 0.66 -15.02
C SER A 126 -9.05 0.42 -14.17
N ARG A 127 -8.49 1.47 -13.57
CA ARG A 127 -7.25 1.39 -12.80
C ARG A 127 -7.17 2.45 -11.71
N MET A 128 -6.61 2.08 -10.58
CA MET A 128 -6.10 3.02 -9.58
C MET A 128 -4.60 2.77 -9.44
N SER A 129 -3.78 3.80 -9.48
CA SER A 129 -2.34 3.69 -9.20
C SER A 129 -1.92 4.75 -8.22
N TRP A 130 -0.97 4.45 -7.36
CA TRP A 130 -0.42 5.44 -6.46
C TRP A 130 1.08 5.26 -6.31
N LYS A 131 1.76 6.36 -6.03
CA LYS A 131 3.17 6.41 -5.69
C LYS A 131 3.34 6.93 -4.28
N LEU A 132 4.17 6.22 -3.52
CA LEU A 132 4.63 6.63 -2.19
C LEU A 132 6.14 6.79 -2.31
N ASN A 133 6.59 8.03 -2.42
CA ASN A 133 7.95 8.36 -2.87
C ASN A 133 8.26 7.62 -4.20
N ASN A 134 9.31 6.81 -4.23
CA ASN A 134 9.75 6.09 -5.44
C ASN A 134 9.05 4.74 -5.65
N LYS A 135 8.14 4.33 -4.75
CA LYS A 135 7.43 3.06 -4.85
C LYS A 135 6.09 3.24 -5.53
N HIS A 136 5.85 2.45 -6.57
CA HIS A 136 4.64 2.50 -7.39
C HIS A 136 3.76 1.28 -7.14
N PHE A 137 2.47 1.52 -6.99
CA PHE A 137 1.44 0.53 -6.70
C PHE A 137 0.27 0.74 -7.65
N TRP A 138 -0.50 -0.31 -7.90
CA TRP A 138 -1.67 -0.23 -8.74
C TRP A 138 -2.64 -1.37 -8.52
N CYS A 139 -3.92 -1.04 -8.68
CA CYS A 139 -5.01 -1.95 -8.84
C CYS A 139 -5.54 -1.84 -10.27
N HIS A 140 -5.74 -2.97 -10.93
CA HIS A 140 -6.38 -3.04 -12.24
C HIS A 140 -7.67 -3.86 -12.16
N LYS A 141 -8.69 -3.42 -12.88
CA LYS A 141 -9.95 -4.14 -13.01
C LYS A 141 -9.84 -5.21 -14.09
N GLU A 142 -10.12 -6.45 -13.71
CA GLU A 142 -10.13 -7.63 -14.57
C GLU A 142 -11.52 -8.28 -14.50
N GLY A 143 -12.48 -7.70 -15.24
CA GLY A 143 -13.88 -8.13 -15.19
C GLY A 143 -14.54 -7.83 -13.85
N LEU A 144 -14.92 -8.88 -13.11
CA LEU A 144 -15.52 -8.81 -11.76
C LEU A 144 -14.48 -8.82 -10.63
N VAL A 145 -13.22 -9.12 -10.95
CA VAL A 145 -12.11 -9.20 -9.99
C VAL A 145 -11.17 -8.02 -10.21
N CYS A 146 -10.41 -7.65 -9.20
CA CYS A 146 -9.27 -6.75 -9.35
C CYS A 146 -7.97 -7.40 -8.91
N SER A 147 -6.89 -6.96 -9.55
CA SER A 147 -5.52 -7.36 -9.25
C SER A 147 -4.79 -6.19 -8.60
N LEU A 148 -4.33 -6.38 -7.37
CA LEU A 148 -3.46 -5.45 -6.65
C LEU A 148 -2.01 -5.89 -6.82
N ASN A 149 -1.20 -5.01 -7.38
CA ASN A 149 0.23 -5.20 -7.52
C ASN A 149 0.99 -4.26 -6.59
N LYS A 150 1.89 -4.86 -5.81
CA LYS A 150 2.81 -4.19 -4.90
C LYS A 150 4.24 -4.49 -5.38
N PRO A 151 5.19 -3.55 -5.27
CA PRO A 151 6.58 -3.80 -5.59
C PRO A 151 7.11 -5.03 -4.84
N ASN A 152 7.83 -5.89 -5.55
CA ASN A 152 8.50 -7.08 -5.00
C ASN A 152 7.56 -8.07 -4.29
N CYS A 153 6.28 -8.11 -4.67
CA CYS A 153 5.29 -9.03 -4.09
C CYS A 153 4.47 -9.70 -5.19
N PRO A 154 3.94 -10.91 -4.92
CA PRO A 154 2.95 -11.53 -5.79
C PRO A 154 1.73 -10.63 -5.98
N VAL A 155 1.07 -10.77 -7.13
CA VAL A 155 -0.18 -10.08 -7.43
C VAL A 155 -1.30 -10.65 -6.56
N GLU A 156 -1.99 -9.77 -5.83
CA GLU A 156 -3.12 -10.15 -4.98
C GLU A 156 -4.43 -9.96 -5.74
N LYS A 157 -5.22 -11.03 -5.88
CA LYS A 157 -6.57 -10.95 -6.47
C LYS A 157 -7.62 -10.63 -5.41
N SER A 158 -8.66 -9.90 -5.78
CA SER A 158 -9.76 -9.55 -4.88
C SER A 158 -11.04 -9.29 -5.66
N GLU A 159 -12.18 -9.76 -5.16
CA GLU A 159 -13.52 -9.47 -5.71
C GLU A 159 -13.98 -8.02 -5.48
N LYS A 160 -13.26 -7.25 -4.65
CA LYS A 160 -13.54 -5.83 -4.45
C LYS A 160 -13.21 -5.05 -5.72
N CYS A 161 -13.86 -3.90 -5.92
CA CYS A 161 -13.46 -2.99 -6.99
C CYS A 161 -12.04 -2.45 -6.75
N HIS A 162 -11.34 -2.12 -7.86
CA HIS A 162 -9.94 -1.69 -7.85
C HIS A 162 -9.71 -0.43 -7.01
N ILE A 163 -10.67 0.51 -7.00
CA ILE A 163 -10.61 1.75 -6.21
C ILE A 163 -10.68 1.42 -4.71
N LYS A 164 -11.69 0.64 -4.29
CA LYS A 164 -11.85 0.25 -2.89
C LYS A 164 -10.60 -0.49 -2.38
N LYS A 165 -10.08 -1.44 -3.16
CA LYS A 165 -8.88 -2.20 -2.80
C LYS A 165 -7.65 -1.30 -2.67
N GLY A 166 -7.47 -0.34 -3.58
CA GLY A 166 -6.36 0.61 -3.52
C GLY A 166 -6.46 1.58 -2.34
N LEU A 167 -7.66 2.07 -2.04
CA LEU A 167 -7.92 2.92 -0.88
C LEU A 167 -7.71 2.19 0.45
N GLU A 168 -8.10 0.91 0.56
CA GLU A 168 -7.82 0.09 1.75
C GLU A 168 -6.30 -0.04 1.99
N HIS A 169 -5.53 -0.26 0.93
CA HIS A 169 -4.07 -0.30 1.02
C HIS A 169 -3.46 1.06 1.39
N LEU A 170 -3.92 2.15 0.77
CA LEU A 170 -3.46 3.48 1.16
C LEU A 170 -3.81 3.81 2.61
N ALA A 171 -5.02 3.47 3.05
CA ALA A 171 -5.46 3.70 4.42
C ALA A 171 -4.61 2.94 5.44
N SER A 172 -4.13 1.72 5.13
CA SER A 172 -3.23 1.00 6.04
C SER A 172 -1.86 1.68 6.17
N VAL A 173 -1.32 2.22 5.08
CA VAL A 173 -0.09 3.02 5.11
C VAL A 173 -0.30 4.34 5.85
N LEU A 174 -1.44 4.99 5.64
CA LEU A 174 -1.79 6.26 6.28
C LEU A 174 -2.14 6.14 7.77
N LYS A 175 -2.30 4.91 8.28
CA LYS A 175 -2.43 4.63 9.73
C LYS A 175 -1.09 4.59 10.47
N LEU A 176 0.04 4.66 9.76
CA LEU A 176 1.33 4.82 10.42
C LEU A 176 1.33 6.09 11.26
N SER A 177 1.95 6.05 12.43
CA SER A 177 2.14 7.23 13.27
C SER A 177 3.14 8.18 12.62
N ASN A 178 3.00 9.48 12.93
CA ASN A 178 3.99 10.49 12.56
C ASN A 178 4.27 10.59 11.05
N ILE A 179 3.20 10.50 10.23
CA ILE A 179 3.33 10.67 8.78
C ILE A 179 3.56 12.14 8.45
N LEU A 180 4.71 12.37 7.85
CA LEU A 180 5.13 13.66 7.35
C LEU A 180 4.99 13.64 5.83
N VAL A 181 3.89 14.20 5.32
CA VAL A 181 3.67 14.39 3.88
C VAL A 181 4.04 15.81 3.50
N LYS A 182 4.93 16.00 2.51
CA LYS A 182 5.19 17.35 1.94
C LYS A 182 4.26 17.67 0.79
N HIS A 183 4.18 16.75 -0.17
CA HIS A 183 3.39 16.91 -1.38
C HIS A 183 2.37 15.78 -1.50
N PHE A 184 1.10 16.15 -1.64
CA PHE A 184 0.01 15.22 -1.87
C PHE A 184 -0.67 15.58 -3.19
N SER A 185 -0.81 14.63 -4.11
CA SER A 185 -1.53 14.83 -5.36
C SER A 185 -2.55 13.73 -5.63
N VAL A 186 -3.72 14.11 -6.12
CA VAL A 186 -4.75 13.20 -6.60
C VAL A 186 -5.16 13.62 -8.00
N GLU A 187 -5.08 12.71 -8.95
CA GLU A 187 -5.50 12.90 -10.34
C GLU A 187 -6.62 11.92 -10.70
N LEU A 188 -7.75 12.45 -11.15
CA LEU A 188 -8.92 11.66 -11.53
C LEU A 188 -9.10 11.73 -13.05
N TYR A 189 -9.15 10.58 -13.73
CA TYR A 189 -9.34 10.44 -15.17
C TYR A 189 -10.71 9.84 -15.51
N GLY A 190 -11.48 10.50 -16.37
CA GLY A 190 -12.67 9.93 -16.98
C GLY A 190 -13.95 10.13 -16.17
N GLU A 191 -15.03 9.45 -16.59
CA GLU A 191 -16.37 9.52 -15.98
C GLU A 191 -16.48 8.79 -14.62
N ILE A 192 -15.43 8.78 -13.79
CA ILE A 192 -15.47 8.14 -12.45
C ILE A 192 -16.62 8.72 -11.60
N LEU A 193 -17.04 9.94 -11.91
CA LEU A 193 -18.09 10.70 -11.24
C LEU A 193 -19.52 10.38 -11.73
N ASN A 194 -19.69 9.54 -12.76
CA ASN A 194 -21.00 9.07 -13.24
C ASN A 194 -21.51 7.83 -12.49
N ARG A 195 -20.69 7.22 -11.63
CA ARG A 195 -21.18 6.21 -10.68
C ARG A 195 -21.40 6.89 -9.36
N ASP A 196 -22.59 6.73 -8.81
CA ASP A 196 -23.00 7.09 -7.45
C ASP A 196 -22.03 6.61 -6.34
N ASP A 197 -21.01 5.82 -6.69
CA ASP A 197 -20.05 5.16 -5.82
C ASP A 197 -18.88 6.04 -5.32
N LEU A 198 -18.63 7.23 -5.89
CA LEU A 198 -17.66 8.17 -5.30
C LEU A 198 -18.25 9.49 -4.83
N LEU A 199 -19.42 9.91 -5.34
CA LEU A 199 -20.11 11.13 -4.91
C LEU A 199 -21.63 11.02 -5.16
N PRO A 200 -22.41 10.48 -4.19
CA PRO A 200 -23.85 10.69 -4.17
C PRO A 200 -24.23 12.03 -3.51
N VAL A 201 -23.24 12.90 -3.24
CA VAL A 201 -23.48 14.18 -2.60
C VAL A 201 -22.81 15.27 -3.43
N PRO A 202 -23.50 16.40 -3.72
CA PRO A 202 -22.80 17.62 -4.15
C PRO A 202 -21.61 17.85 -3.21
N PHE A 203 -20.54 18.51 -3.67
CA PHE A 203 -19.27 18.70 -2.94
C PHE A 203 -19.38 19.08 -1.44
N ASN A 204 -20.54 19.50 -0.98
CA ASN A 204 -20.99 19.50 0.42
C ASN A 204 -20.88 18.15 1.19
N GLY A 205 -20.66 17.00 0.52
CA GLY A 205 -20.66 15.69 1.16
C GLY A 205 -19.55 14.72 0.78
N ILE A 206 -18.41 15.19 0.26
CA ILE A 206 -17.15 14.55 0.69
C ILE A 206 -17.05 14.89 2.16
N ASN A 207 -17.63 14.01 2.97
CA ASN A 207 -17.80 14.15 4.41
C ASN A 207 -16.53 14.81 4.97
N VAL A 208 -16.68 15.92 5.69
CA VAL A 208 -15.59 16.70 6.30
C VAL A 208 -14.56 15.78 7.01
N GLN A 209 -14.98 14.58 7.38
CA GLN A 209 -14.20 13.44 7.88
C GLN A 209 -13.11 12.87 6.93
N GLN A 210 -13.27 12.87 5.59
CA GLN A 210 -12.26 12.33 4.66
C GLN A 210 -11.14 13.34 4.35
N TRP A 211 -11.46 14.64 4.32
CA TRP A 211 -10.45 15.72 4.30
C TRP A 211 -9.70 15.86 5.63
N LYS A 212 -10.19 15.26 6.73
CA LYS A 212 -9.42 15.20 7.98
C LYS A 212 -8.04 14.56 7.80
N ILE A 213 -7.91 13.62 6.86
CA ILE A 213 -6.63 12.96 6.59
C ILE A 213 -5.58 13.98 6.15
N VAL A 214 -5.95 14.87 5.23
CA VAL A 214 -5.05 15.93 4.72
C VAL A 214 -4.80 17.00 5.79
N SER A 215 -5.81 17.33 6.62
CA SER A 215 -5.64 18.31 7.70
C SER A 215 -4.73 17.84 8.83
N ASN A 216 -4.57 16.52 9.01
CA ASN A 216 -3.70 15.93 10.04
C ASN A 216 -2.22 15.92 9.64
N PHE A 217 -1.88 16.25 8.39
CA PHE A 217 -0.48 16.30 7.95
C PHE A 217 0.22 17.55 8.49
N GLU A 218 1.02 17.37 9.54
CA GLU A 218 1.72 18.47 10.21
C GLU A 218 2.64 19.26 9.27
N LYS A 219 3.33 18.55 8.35
CA LYS A 219 4.34 19.10 7.42
C LYS A 219 3.85 19.27 5.97
N LEU A 220 2.54 19.31 5.74
CA LEU A 220 2.00 19.53 4.39
C LEU A 220 2.43 20.89 3.83
N GLU A 221 3.25 20.85 2.79
CA GLU A 221 3.71 22.03 2.04
C GLU A 221 2.71 22.37 0.93
N SER A 222 2.22 21.35 0.20
CA SER A 222 1.21 21.54 -0.84
C SER A 222 0.34 20.31 -1.06
N CYS A 223 -0.93 20.55 -1.39
CA CYS A 223 -1.87 19.55 -1.88
C CYS A 223 -2.39 19.96 -3.26
N GLU A 224 -2.45 19.02 -4.20
CA GLU A 224 -2.97 19.25 -5.55
C GLU A 224 -4.04 18.21 -5.89
N LEU A 225 -5.23 18.67 -6.27
CA LEU A 225 -6.29 17.84 -6.82
C LEU A 225 -6.47 18.23 -8.29
N THR A 226 -6.33 17.26 -9.19
CA THR A 226 -6.56 17.44 -10.62
C THR A 226 -7.68 16.52 -11.06
N VAL A 227 -8.69 17.10 -11.71
CA VAL A 227 -9.80 16.36 -12.31
C VAL A 227 -9.72 16.54 -13.82
N ARG A 228 -9.61 15.46 -14.58
CA ARG A 228 -9.60 15.48 -16.05
C ARG A 228 -10.90 14.93 -16.61
N SER A 229 -11.50 15.68 -17.53
CA SER A 229 -12.74 15.29 -18.19
C SER A 229 -12.64 15.55 -19.69
N LEU A 230 -12.92 14.51 -20.49
CA LEU A 230 -12.95 14.60 -21.96
C LEU A 230 -14.14 15.44 -22.48
N TRP A 231 -15.20 15.55 -21.68
CA TRP A 231 -16.46 16.19 -22.08
C TRP A 231 -16.63 17.61 -21.55
N ASN A 232 -15.57 18.22 -20.97
CA ASN A 232 -15.59 19.60 -20.48
C ASN A 232 -16.75 19.88 -19.47
N ARG A 233 -17.23 18.82 -18.78
CA ARG A 233 -18.39 18.88 -17.87
C ARG A 233 -18.02 19.40 -16.49
N PHE A 234 -16.74 19.36 -16.12
CA PHE A 234 -16.27 19.93 -14.86
C PHE A 234 -15.96 21.41 -15.05
N ARG A 235 -16.86 22.26 -14.58
CA ARG A 235 -16.61 23.70 -14.47
C ARG A 235 -16.16 23.98 -13.04
N ALA A 236 -15.23 24.91 -12.86
CA ALA A 236 -14.82 25.39 -11.53
C ALA A 236 -15.98 25.91 -10.67
N GLY A 237 -17.18 26.06 -11.25
CA GLY A 237 -18.39 26.48 -10.56
C GLY A 237 -18.81 25.64 -9.36
N ALA A 238 -18.72 24.31 -9.43
CA ALA A 238 -19.05 23.48 -8.26
C ALA A 238 -18.10 23.75 -7.07
N PHE A 239 -16.84 24.06 -7.35
CA PHE A 239 -15.88 24.46 -6.33
C PHE A 239 -16.06 25.91 -5.89
N ALA A 240 -16.39 26.82 -6.82
CA ALA A 240 -16.68 28.21 -6.53
C ALA A 240 -17.86 28.30 -5.56
N GLU A 241 -18.97 27.63 -5.88
CA GLU A 241 -20.18 27.55 -5.07
C GLU A 241 -19.89 26.97 -3.67
N ALA A 242 -19.14 25.87 -3.59
CA ALA A 242 -18.77 25.26 -2.31
C ALA A 242 -17.86 26.16 -1.45
N LEU A 243 -17.05 27.02 -2.08
CA LEU A 243 -16.19 27.99 -1.40
C LEU A 243 -16.91 29.32 -1.12
N GLY A 244 -18.14 29.50 -1.61
CA GLY A 244 -18.86 30.78 -1.54
C GLY A 244 -18.25 31.87 -2.43
N GLU A 245 -17.53 31.49 -3.47
CA GLU A 245 -16.84 32.38 -4.41
C GLU A 245 -17.65 32.54 -5.70
N GLU A 246 -17.62 33.76 -6.26
CA GLU A 246 -18.23 34.02 -7.57
C GLU A 246 -17.37 33.48 -8.71
N ILE A 247 -18.00 32.92 -9.74
CA ILE A 247 -17.30 32.42 -10.92
C ILE A 247 -16.93 33.61 -11.81
N PRO A 248 -15.65 33.83 -12.15
CA PRO A 248 -15.27 34.91 -13.05
C PRO A 248 -15.93 34.73 -14.43
N VAL A 249 -16.73 35.71 -14.85
CA VAL A 249 -17.39 35.72 -16.16
C VAL A 249 -16.42 36.30 -17.20
N GLY A 250 -15.85 35.45 -18.07
CA GLY A 250 -14.99 35.89 -19.16
C GLY A 250 -14.38 34.75 -20.00
N PRO A 251 -13.85 35.06 -21.20
CA PRO A 251 -13.32 34.08 -22.16
C PRO A 251 -11.92 33.54 -21.84
N ARG A 252 -11.22 34.10 -20.84
CA ARG A 252 -9.83 33.72 -20.49
C ARG A 252 -9.75 33.25 -19.04
N ARG A 253 -9.51 31.94 -18.85
CA ARG A 253 -9.08 31.25 -17.61
C ARG A 253 -9.86 31.65 -16.35
N ARG A 254 -10.80 30.80 -15.93
CA ARG A 254 -11.50 30.95 -14.64
C ARG A 254 -10.56 30.51 -13.52
N ILE A 255 -9.82 31.46 -12.96
CA ILE A 255 -8.97 31.24 -11.80
C ILE A 255 -9.73 31.75 -10.57
N ILE A 256 -9.88 30.91 -9.56
CA ILE A 256 -10.49 31.26 -8.27
C ILE A 256 -9.38 31.22 -7.21
N HIS A 257 -9.29 32.30 -6.44
CA HIS A 257 -8.40 32.40 -5.29
C HIS A 257 -9.24 32.51 -4.04
N HIS A 258 -9.19 31.49 -3.18
CA HIS A 258 -9.91 31.48 -1.91
C HIS A 258 -8.92 31.35 -0.76
N ARG A 259 -9.16 32.09 0.33
CA ARG A 259 -8.36 32.03 1.56
C ARG A 259 -9.22 31.53 2.69
N TYR A 260 -8.79 30.45 3.32
CA TYR A 260 -9.47 29.85 4.45
C TYR A 260 -8.61 29.96 5.72
N GLN A 261 -9.10 30.68 6.73
CA GLN A 261 -8.45 30.76 8.03
C GLN A 261 -8.85 29.55 8.89
N VAL A 262 -7.85 28.80 9.38
CA VAL A 262 -8.13 27.67 10.27
C VAL A 262 -8.57 28.21 11.63
N ARG A 263 -9.79 27.87 12.07
CA ARG A 263 -10.32 28.30 13.38
C ARG A 263 -9.34 27.92 14.50
N GLY A 264 -9.03 28.88 15.38
CA GLY A 264 -8.13 28.68 16.52
C GLY A 264 -6.63 28.62 16.16
N SER A 265 -6.24 29.06 14.96
CA SER A 265 -4.86 29.02 14.49
C SER A 265 -4.54 30.23 13.59
N ASN A 266 -3.30 30.71 13.62
CA ASN A 266 -2.84 31.78 12.69
C ASN A 266 -2.63 31.25 11.26
N LYS A 267 -2.66 29.94 11.05
CA LYS A 267 -2.46 29.28 9.75
C LYS A 267 -3.61 29.56 8.78
N CYS A 268 -3.25 29.93 7.54
CA CYS A 268 -4.18 30.13 6.44
C CYS A 268 -3.94 29.08 5.33
N LEU A 269 -5.02 28.58 4.72
CA LEU A 269 -4.96 27.75 3.52
C LEU A 269 -5.36 28.60 2.31
N VAL A 270 -4.51 28.63 1.29
CA VAL A 270 -4.76 29.32 0.03
C VAL A 270 -5.14 28.28 -1.02
N PHE A 271 -6.36 28.39 -1.52
CA PHE A 271 -6.88 27.60 -2.63
C PHE A 271 -6.69 28.39 -3.92
N LYS A 272 -6.11 27.73 -4.92
CA LYS A 272 -6.04 28.21 -6.28
C LYS A 272 -6.73 27.18 -7.17
N VAL A 273 -7.93 27.51 -7.63
CA VAL A 273 -8.67 26.71 -8.61
C VAL A 273 -8.38 27.26 -9.99
N VAL A 274 -8.01 26.41 -10.93
CA VAL A 274 -7.73 26.77 -12.32
C VAL A 274 -8.57 25.88 -13.21
N ASP A 275 -9.52 26.49 -13.91
CA ASP A 275 -10.34 25.83 -14.92
C ASP A 275 -9.66 25.91 -16.29
N GLU A 276 -9.34 24.75 -16.87
CA GLU A 276 -8.76 24.60 -18.20
C GLU A 276 -9.64 23.68 -19.07
N VAL A 277 -9.46 23.74 -20.39
CA VAL A 277 -10.37 23.11 -21.39
C VAL A 277 -10.66 21.62 -21.14
N PHE A 278 -9.72 20.85 -20.60
CA PHE A 278 -9.89 19.42 -20.35
C PHE A 278 -9.58 19.01 -18.91
N ARG A 279 -9.33 19.98 -18.02
CA ARG A 279 -8.98 19.71 -16.62
C ARG A 279 -9.31 20.87 -15.70
N CYS A 280 -9.75 20.54 -14.49
CA CYS A 280 -9.80 21.46 -13.37
C CYS A 280 -8.67 21.11 -12.39
N ARG A 281 -7.89 22.11 -12.00
CA ARG A 281 -6.77 21.97 -11.06
C ARG A 281 -7.04 22.78 -9.81
N ILE A 282 -6.92 22.15 -8.65
CA ILE A 282 -7.02 22.80 -7.35
C ILE A 282 -5.70 22.61 -6.65
N ARG A 283 -5.03 23.72 -6.38
CA ARG A 283 -3.82 23.73 -5.57
C ARG A 283 -4.14 24.36 -4.23
N ILE A 284 -3.85 23.64 -3.16
CA ILE A 284 -4.00 24.07 -1.78
C ILE A 284 -2.60 24.22 -1.21
N VAL A 285 -2.28 25.43 -0.76
CA VAL A 285 -0.97 25.74 -0.16
C VAL A 285 -1.20 26.29 1.24
N ARG A 286 -0.38 25.83 2.19
CA ARG A 286 -0.41 26.37 3.55
C ARG A 286 0.45 27.63 3.61
N VAL A 287 -0.11 28.73 4.12
CA VAL A 287 0.58 30.00 4.32
C VAL A 287 0.56 30.36 5.80
N ARG A 288 1.68 30.92 6.28
CA ARG A 288 1.86 31.34 7.68
C ARG A 288 1.23 32.71 7.92
#